data_AF-A0A8J7E5U0-F1
#
_entry.id   AF-A0A8J7E5U0-F1
#
_cell.length_a   1.000
_cell.length_b   1.000
_cell.length_c   1.000
_cell.angle_alpha   90.00
_cell.angle_beta   90.00
_cell.angle_gamma   90.00
#
_symmetry.space_group_name_H-M   'P 1'
#
loop_
_entity.id
_entity.type
_entity.pdbx_description
1 polymer ?
#
loop_
_entity_poly.entity_id
_entity_poly.type
_entity_poly.pdbx_seq_one_letter_code
_entity_poly.pdbx_strand_id
1 'polypeptide(L)'
;MAEKPNPLTGKALLQKVKDLANLTKRETAKECGYYTLTKDNQVRVNLSGFYDALLEAKGINLDPESSKDGRGREPTYRVSVHKNGQIVIGATYTQEMGLKSGDEFEIKLGYKHIHLKQLDDDSDAE
;
A
#
# COMPACT_ATOMS: atom_id res chain seq x y z
N MET A 1 -12.60 -16.50 14.78
CA MET A 1 -12.11 -16.71 13.39
C MET A 1 -12.85 -15.73 12.52
N ALA A 2 -12.17 -14.76 11.90
CA ALA A 2 -12.83 -13.82 11.00
C ALA A 2 -13.08 -14.53 9.67
N GLU A 3 -14.34 -14.83 9.36
CA GLU A 3 -14.72 -15.37 8.05
C GLU A 3 -14.29 -14.37 6.97
N LYS A 4 -13.33 -14.78 6.15
CA LYS A 4 -12.94 -14.02 4.96
C LYS A 4 -13.99 -14.33 3.90
N PRO A 5 -14.81 -13.36 3.47
CA PRO A 5 -15.69 -13.59 2.34
C PRO A 5 -14.82 -13.87 1.10
N ASN A 6 -15.19 -14.88 0.33
CA ASN A 6 -14.60 -15.13 -0.99
C ASN A 6 -15.31 -14.20 -1.99
N PRO A 7 -14.67 -13.10 -2.44
CA PRO A 7 -15.30 -12.18 -3.38
C PRO A 7 -15.48 -12.86 -4.74
N LEU A 8 -16.62 -12.60 -5.38
CA LEU A 8 -16.86 -13.03 -6.75
C LEU A 8 -16.04 -12.17 -7.71
N THR A 9 -15.42 -12.75 -8.72
CA THR A 9 -14.63 -12.03 -9.72
C THR A 9 -15.04 -12.41 -11.15
N GLY A 10 -14.64 -11.60 -12.13
CA GLY A 10 -14.85 -11.88 -13.55
C GLY A 10 -16.32 -12.03 -13.96
N LYS A 11 -16.62 -13.05 -14.77
CA LYS A 11 -17.96 -13.30 -15.33
C LYS A 11 -19.02 -13.56 -14.26
N ALA A 12 -18.66 -14.25 -13.17
CA ALA A 12 -19.58 -14.57 -12.08
C ALA A 12 -20.05 -13.30 -11.35
N LEU A 13 -19.16 -12.32 -11.19
CA LEU A 13 -19.50 -11.02 -10.63
C LEU A 13 -20.46 -10.25 -11.55
N LEU A 14 -20.20 -10.20 -12.86
CA LEU A 14 -21.08 -9.50 -13.80
C LEU A 14 -22.49 -10.08 -13.84
N GLN A 15 -22.62 -11.39 -13.72
CA GLN A 15 -23.91 -12.06 -13.69
C GLN A 15 -24.69 -11.69 -12.41
N LYS A 16 -24.05 -11.83 -11.24
CA LYS A 16 -24.68 -11.42 -9.96
C LYS A 16 -25.03 -9.93 -9.92
N VAL A 17 -24.19 -9.05 -10.45
CA VAL A 17 -24.48 -7.60 -10.48
C VAL A 17 -25.70 -7.30 -11.35
N LYS A 18 -25.91 -8.04 -12.45
CA LYS A 18 -27.13 -7.93 -13.26
C LYS A 18 -28.36 -8.43 -12.50
N ASP A 19 -28.24 -9.56 -11.81
CA ASP A 19 -29.34 -10.14 -11.02
C ASP A 19 -29.75 -9.21 -9.85
N LEU A 20 -28.78 -8.50 -9.29
CA LEU A 20 -28.96 -7.59 -8.16
C LEU A 20 -29.05 -6.10 -8.58
N ALA A 21 -29.36 -5.81 -9.84
CA ALA A 21 -29.44 -4.44 -10.36
C ALA A 21 -30.50 -3.56 -9.67
N ASN A 22 -31.44 -4.19 -8.94
CA ASN A 22 -32.47 -3.53 -8.15
C ASN A 22 -31.96 -2.99 -6.80
N LEU A 23 -30.78 -3.43 -6.33
CA LEU A 23 -30.20 -3.06 -5.05
C LEU A 23 -29.21 -1.90 -5.19
N THR A 24 -28.90 -1.26 -4.07
CA THR A 24 -27.88 -0.21 -4.07
C THR A 24 -26.48 -0.79 -4.32
N LYS A 25 -25.56 0.03 -4.82
CA LYS A 25 -24.16 -0.37 -5.08
C LYS A 25 -23.46 -0.93 -3.84
N ARG A 26 -23.87 -0.50 -2.65
CA ARG A 26 -23.30 -0.94 -1.37
C ARG A 26 -23.82 -2.31 -0.94
N GLU A 27 -25.09 -2.60 -1.20
CA GLU A 27 -25.70 -3.91 -0.93
C GLU A 27 -25.24 -4.96 -1.93
N THR A 28 -25.20 -4.63 -3.22
CA THR A 28 -24.65 -5.50 -4.27
C THR A 28 -23.20 -5.90 -3.98
N ALA A 29 -22.35 -4.94 -3.57
CA ALA A 29 -20.97 -5.23 -3.18
C ALA A 29 -20.90 -6.19 -1.98
N LYS A 30 -21.78 -6.02 -0.98
CA LYS A 30 -21.86 -6.93 0.19
C LYS A 30 -22.26 -8.35 -0.24
N GLU A 31 -23.29 -8.50 -1.06
CA GLU A 31 -23.76 -9.79 -1.61
C GLU A 31 -22.75 -10.47 -2.56
N CYS A 32 -21.88 -9.66 -3.18
CA CYS A 32 -20.78 -10.14 -4.02
C CYS A 32 -19.52 -10.51 -3.21
N GLY A 33 -19.53 -10.37 -1.88
CA GLY A 33 -18.42 -10.73 -1.00
C GLY A 33 -17.38 -9.62 -0.76
N TYR A 34 -17.66 -8.38 -1.17
CA TYR A 34 -16.76 -7.23 -0.97
C TYR A 34 -17.04 -6.54 0.37
N TYR A 35 -16.89 -7.28 1.46
CA TYR A 35 -16.99 -6.73 2.80
C TYR A 35 -15.91 -7.29 3.73
N THR A 36 -15.72 -6.63 4.86
CA THR A 36 -14.82 -7.09 5.91
C THR A 36 -15.54 -6.96 7.23
N LEU A 37 -15.48 -8.04 8.03
CA LEU A 37 -15.96 -8.05 9.40
C LEU A 37 -14.84 -7.56 10.32
N THR A 38 -15.08 -6.47 11.04
CA THR A 38 -14.16 -6.06 12.11
C THR A 38 -14.38 -6.93 13.36
N LYS A 39 -13.44 -6.87 14.30
CA LYS A 39 -13.53 -7.59 15.59
C LYS A 39 -14.79 -7.23 16.39
N ASP A 40 -15.34 -6.03 16.16
CA ASP A 40 -16.58 -5.53 16.80
C ASP A 40 -17.85 -5.94 16.04
N ASN A 41 -17.76 -6.91 15.13
CA ASN A 41 -18.86 -7.39 14.29
C ASN A 41 -19.48 -6.31 13.37
N GLN A 42 -18.75 -5.23 13.09
CA GLN A 42 -19.19 -4.20 12.15
C GLN A 42 -18.83 -4.60 10.72
N VAL A 43 -19.82 -4.56 9.83
CA VAL A 43 -19.63 -4.82 8.40
C VAL A 43 -19.12 -3.57 7.71
N ARG A 44 -17.87 -3.60 7.24
CA ARG A 44 -17.31 -2.56 6.36
C ARG A 44 -17.33 -3.06 4.92
N VAL A 45 -18.06 -2.36 4.06
CA VAL A 45 -18.13 -2.69 2.62
C VAL A 45 -16.91 -2.09 1.93
N ASN A 46 -16.19 -2.89 1.15
CA ASN A 46 -15.07 -2.44 0.32
C ASN A 46 -15.56 -2.11 -1.08
N LEU A 47 -16.04 -0.88 -1.28
CA LEU A 47 -16.51 -0.42 -2.58
C LEU A 47 -15.39 -0.32 -3.62
N SER A 48 -14.17 0.06 -3.22
CA SER A 48 -13.04 0.17 -4.15
C SER A 48 -12.74 -1.17 -4.80
N GLY A 49 -12.54 -2.22 -4.00
CA GLY A 49 -12.28 -3.57 -4.54
C GLY A 49 -13.42 -4.10 -5.41
N PHE A 50 -14.67 -3.73 -5.12
CA PHE A 50 -15.82 -4.10 -5.97
C PHE A 50 -15.76 -3.41 -7.34
N TYR A 51 -15.40 -2.13 -7.39
CA TYR A 51 -15.25 -1.42 -8.65
C TYR A 51 -14.06 -1.91 -9.46
N ASP A 52 -12.93 -2.19 -8.80
CA ASP A 52 -11.74 -2.74 -9.46
C ASP A 52 -12.06 -4.07 -10.14
N ALA A 53 -12.74 -4.98 -9.42
CA ALA A 53 -13.18 -6.25 -9.98
C ALA A 53 -14.25 -6.12 -11.09
N LEU A 54 -15.12 -5.09 -11.02
CA LEU A 54 -16.06 -4.78 -12.09
C LEU A 54 -15.35 -4.29 -13.37
N LEU A 55 -14.31 -3.48 -13.20
CA LEU A 55 -13.51 -2.95 -14.30
C LEU A 55 -12.68 -4.07 -14.94
N GLU A 56 -12.03 -4.89 -14.11
CA GLU A 56 -11.31 -6.09 -14.54
C GLU A 56 -12.23 -7.07 -15.29
N ALA A 57 -13.43 -7.34 -14.76
CA ALA A 57 -14.40 -8.21 -15.41
C ALA A 57 -14.89 -7.67 -16.77
N LYS A 58 -14.85 -6.36 -16.98
CA LYS A 58 -15.16 -5.70 -18.25
C LYS A 58 -13.96 -5.66 -19.21
N GLY A 59 -12.81 -6.21 -18.83
CA GLY A 59 -11.59 -6.24 -19.64
C GLY A 59 -10.76 -4.96 -19.57
N ILE A 60 -11.03 -4.09 -18.59
CA ILE A 60 -10.17 -2.94 -18.29
C ILE A 60 -9.13 -3.44 -17.29
N ASN A 61 -7.93 -3.77 -17.79
CA ASN A 61 -6.80 -4.10 -16.94
C ASN A 61 -6.36 -2.83 -16.20
N LEU A 62 -6.76 -2.72 -14.93
CA LEU A 62 -6.05 -1.90 -13.97
C LEU A 62 -4.78 -2.69 -13.62
N ASP A 63 -3.61 -2.14 -13.89
CA ASP A 63 -2.34 -2.82 -13.67
C ASP A 63 -2.28 -3.46 -12.26
N PRO A 64 -2.11 -4.80 -12.16
CA PRO A 64 -2.08 -5.52 -10.89
C PRO A 64 -0.82 -5.23 -10.07
N GLU A 65 0.15 -4.49 -10.61
CA GLU A 65 1.30 -3.97 -9.83
C GLU A 65 0.90 -2.96 -8.75
N SER A 66 -0.35 -2.51 -8.75
CA SER A 66 -0.97 -1.82 -7.61
C SER A 66 -1.40 -2.74 -6.46
N SER A 67 -0.96 -4.01 -6.46
CA SER A 67 -0.91 -4.88 -5.26
C SER A 67 0.07 -4.36 -4.19
N LYS A 68 0.37 -3.06 -4.17
CA LYS A 68 0.99 -2.38 -3.03
C LYS A 68 -0.12 -2.12 -2.03
N ASP A 69 -0.23 -3.04 -1.08
CA ASP A 69 -0.83 -2.86 0.24
C ASP A 69 -1.16 -1.36 0.49
N GLY A 70 -2.43 -0.98 0.28
CA GLY A 70 -2.93 0.40 0.14
C GLY A 70 -2.85 1.24 1.42
N ARG A 71 -1.74 1.12 2.13
CA ARG A 71 -1.40 1.72 3.42
C ARG A 71 -0.13 2.57 3.32
N GLY A 72 0.16 3.11 2.15
CA GLY A 72 1.31 3.99 1.94
C GLY A 72 0.93 5.24 1.18
N ARG A 73 1.30 6.41 1.70
CA ARG A 73 1.47 7.58 0.85
C ARG A 73 2.73 7.36 0.01
N GLU A 74 2.70 7.73 -1.25
CA GLU A 74 3.90 7.77 -2.07
C GLU A 74 4.97 8.64 -1.40
N PRO A 75 6.25 8.25 -1.44
CA PRO A 75 7.32 9.07 -0.90
C PRO A 75 7.35 10.40 -1.65
N THR A 76 7.16 11.50 -0.93
CA THR A 76 7.21 12.85 -1.50
C THR A 76 8.64 13.35 -1.70
N TYR A 77 9.65 12.55 -1.30
CA TYR A 77 11.07 12.88 -1.29
C TYR A 77 11.38 14.20 -0.56
N ARG A 78 10.53 14.55 0.40
CA ARG A 78 10.64 15.75 1.23
C ARG A 78 10.41 15.40 2.68
N VAL A 79 11.27 15.91 3.55
CA VAL A 79 11.19 15.76 5.00
C VAL A 79 11.35 17.12 5.66
N SER A 80 10.62 17.34 6.74
CA SER A 80 10.72 18.54 7.57
C SER A 80 11.48 18.24 8.84
N VAL A 81 12.22 19.23 9.35
CA VAL A 81 12.88 19.12 10.66
C VAL A 81 11.79 18.99 11.75
N HIS A 82 11.91 17.97 12.58
CA HIS A 82 10.99 17.73 13.69
C HIS A 82 11.21 18.78 14.80
N LYS A 83 10.25 18.90 15.74
CA LYS A 83 10.35 19.86 16.87
C LYS A 83 11.59 19.65 17.74
N ASN A 84 12.16 18.44 17.74
CA ASN A 84 13.38 18.09 18.45
C ASN A 84 14.67 18.41 17.66
N GLY A 85 14.57 19.00 16.46
CA GLY A 85 15.71 19.33 15.61
C GLY A 85 16.24 18.19 14.74
N GLN A 86 15.59 17.02 14.75
CA GLN A 86 16.04 15.86 13.97
C GLN A 86 15.39 15.79 12.58
N ILE A 87 16.10 15.20 11.63
CA ILE A 87 15.59 14.79 10.32
C ILE A 87 15.55 13.26 10.31
N VAL A 88 14.36 12.69 10.11
CA VAL A 88 14.18 11.23 10.09
C VAL A 88 13.98 10.76 8.65
N ILE A 89 14.82 9.82 8.21
CA ILE A 89 14.67 9.16 6.91
C ILE A 89 13.69 7.99 7.10
N GLY A 90 12.58 8.01 6.36
CA GLY A 90 11.59 6.94 6.40
C GLY A 90 12.10 5.64 5.78
N ALA A 91 11.55 4.51 6.22
CA ALA A 91 11.94 3.17 5.77
C ALA A 91 11.81 2.95 4.25
N THR A 92 10.93 3.70 3.58
CA THR A 92 10.78 3.63 2.12
C THR A 92 12.08 3.97 1.40
N TYR A 93 12.78 5.01 1.85
CA TYR A 93 14.03 5.44 1.21
C TYR A 93 15.17 4.48 1.52
N THR A 94 15.25 3.95 2.74
CA THR A 94 16.29 2.99 3.10
C THR A 94 16.09 1.65 2.39
N GLN A 95 14.84 1.22 2.16
CA GLN A 95 14.52 0.03 1.37
C GLN A 95 14.83 0.23 -0.12
N GLU A 96 14.49 1.39 -0.70
CA GLU A 96 14.85 1.71 -2.10
C GLU A 96 16.37 1.75 -2.32
N MET A 97 17.14 2.21 -1.33
CA MET A 97 18.60 2.15 -1.35
C MET A 97 19.19 0.78 -0.98
N GLY A 98 18.36 -0.19 -0.56
CA GLY A 98 18.82 -1.53 -0.18
C GLY A 98 19.61 -1.60 1.13
N LEU A 99 19.46 -0.60 2.00
CA LEU A 99 20.20 -0.51 3.27
C LEU A 99 19.73 -1.55 4.28
N LYS A 100 20.67 -2.05 5.07
CA LYS A 100 20.44 -3.06 6.12
C LYS A 100 20.70 -2.47 7.49
N SER A 101 20.17 -3.15 8.51
CA SER A 101 20.51 -2.82 9.90
C SER A 101 21.98 -3.12 10.15
N GLY A 102 22.73 -2.10 10.55
CA GLY A 102 24.19 -2.19 10.73
C GLY A 102 24.96 -1.24 9.81
N ASP A 103 24.35 -0.81 8.70
CA ASP A 103 25.01 0.11 7.77
C ASP A 103 25.29 1.46 8.45
N GLU A 104 26.56 1.89 8.41
CA GLU A 104 27.01 3.16 8.98
C GLU A 104 27.25 4.21 7.89
N PHE A 105 27.11 5.48 8.28
CA PHE A 105 27.29 6.61 7.37
C PHE A 105 28.18 7.68 8.01
N GLU A 106 29.19 8.13 7.26
CA GLU A 106 29.94 9.34 7.56
C GLU A 106 29.08 10.57 7.20
N ILE A 107 28.90 11.47 8.16
CA ILE A 107 28.16 12.73 7.97
C ILE A 107 29.12 13.86 7.61
N LYS A 108 29.00 14.40 6.40
CA LYS A 108 29.72 15.61 5.97
C LYS A 108 28.77 16.79 5.84
N LEU A 109 29.11 17.88 6.52
CA LEU A 109 28.36 19.12 6.47
C LEU A 109 28.91 20.01 5.35
N GLY A 110 28.04 20.48 4.46
CA GLY A 110 28.35 21.50 3.47
C GLY A 110 27.45 22.73 3.60
N TYR A 111 27.58 23.68 2.68
CA TYR A 111 26.75 24.88 2.71
C TYR A 111 25.30 24.55 2.32
N LYS A 112 24.39 24.54 3.31
CA LYS A 112 22.96 24.20 3.18
C LYS A 112 22.65 22.75 2.75
N HIS A 113 23.60 21.83 2.85
CA HIS A 113 23.36 20.41 2.56
C HIS A 113 24.15 19.50 3.51
N ILE A 114 23.62 18.31 3.73
CA ILE A 114 24.25 17.24 4.51
C ILE A 114 24.51 16.10 3.53
N HIS A 115 25.77 15.68 3.43
CA HIS A 115 26.16 14.49 2.69
C HIS A 115 26.27 13.32 3.66
N LEU A 116 25.55 12.25 3.36
CA LEU A 116 25.72 10.95 4.00
C LEU A 116 26.53 10.09 3.05
N LYS A 117 27.73 9.67 3.47
CA LYS A 117 28.55 8.73 2.72
C LYS A 117 28.50 7.39 3.45
N GLN A 118 28.02 6.36 2.77
CA GLN A 118 28.04 5.01 3.35
C GLN A 118 29.49 4.63 3.62
N LEU A 119 29.73 4.16 4.84
CA LEU A 119 30.97 3.48 5.19
C LEU A 119 30.74 2.03 4.79
N ASP A 120 31.43 1.61 3.73
CA ASP A 120 31.50 0.18 3.44
C ASP A 120 32.32 -0.47 4.55
N ASP A 121 31.90 -1.66 5.02
CA ASP A 121 32.63 -2.53 5.95
C ASP A 121 33.92 -3.10 5.29
N ASP A 122 34.63 -2.30 4.49
CA ASP A 122 35.99 -2.61 4.02
C ASP A 122 36.98 -2.38 5.18
N SER A 123 36.80 -3.22 6.19
CA SER A 123 37.89 -3.80 6.96
C SER A 123 38.66 -4.81 6.08
N ASP A 124 39.13 -4.39 4.91
CA ASP A 124 40.06 -5.15 4.08
C ASP A 124 41.10 -4.23 3.41
N ALA A 125 42.29 -4.27 4.01
CA ALA A 125 43.63 -4.02 3.43
C ALA A 125 43.97 -2.64 2.82
N GLU A 126 44.71 -1.85 3.60
CA GLU A 126 46.15 -1.60 3.35
C GLU A 126 46.89 -1.21 4.64
#